data_AF-A0A7C3NHE2-F1
#
_entry.id   AF-A0A7C3NHE2-F1
#
_cell.length_a   1.000
_cell.length_b   1.000
_cell.length_c   1.000
_cell.angle_alpha   90.00
_cell.angle_beta   90.00
_cell.angle_gamma   90.00
#
_symmetry.space_group_name_H-M   'P 1'
#
loop_
_entity.id
_entity.type
_entity.pdbx_description
1 polymer ?
#
loop_
_entity_poly.entity_id
_entity_poly.type
_entity_poly.pdbx_seq_one_letter_code
_entity_poly.pdbx_strand_id
1 'polypeptide(L)'
;MAKTFGRGSAFRWLFTVVLLCCLFVQSTGAPALAAASRSAEPSTSDGVRRTTILVEYTEYRWWVIRWFDNQTLCSVTTDHEGLPKGDEIFRDCGRTIYALWLSTPPCSALSNAEFSTKQCAGVYLHLVGYEPKKKEIEVELPAPKAWISLDDCPQYAVEKRCDHLPSLLIEGEEPLPNESITAVHVLWNDQEYTCLNSSCKIPMQATPRSGAAVEFWVDSSFGDSSERFTAMVRVLDSGVSFVTDGGWYVDVLSSQWKGKPLEGCAQIWDVFPPIQDAPGWLKTPALPELLASDEEYYYLAGRLIAQGLVEAKDCPSGGLLSNGYADACGLEKALPLVQEWQNQFDHHIIQASQESGIPAQLMKNMMAQESQFWPGAFKDPNEFGLGQLTDNGAETLLLWNPSFFYQFCPLVLDKSNCERGYVYLDEENQALLRGALALKASVDCPTCEAGIDLSRIDRSIDLFAQTLLANCSQVSRIIYNATSRAPADVSDYVNLWLFTIANYHIGPGCLSYAVYQASALQAPITWESVSTYLTEPCQGVIDYVAKVTR
;
A
#
# COMPACT_ATOMS: atom_id res chain seq x y z
N MET A 1 26.48 -27.76 46.60
CA MET A 1 26.52 -29.19 46.15
C MET A 1 26.46 -29.17 44.63
N ALA A 2 27.54 -28.95 43.89
CA ALA A 2 28.68 -29.83 43.63
C ALA A 2 28.27 -31.23 43.12
N LYS A 3 28.39 -31.46 41.80
CA LYS A 3 29.17 -32.59 41.25
C LYS A 3 29.39 -32.43 39.74
N THR A 4 30.64 -32.10 39.42
CA THR A 4 31.40 -32.34 38.19
C THR A 4 31.85 -33.81 38.09
N PHE A 5 32.24 -34.23 36.88
CA PHE A 5 33.25 -35.24 36.45
C PHE A 5 32.77 -35.87 35.12
N GLY A 6 33.54 -36.11 34.05
CA GLY A 6 34.97 -36.12 33.72
C GLY A 6 35.14 -37.10 32.54
N ARG A 7 35.60 -36.66 31.36
CA ARG A 7 36.93 -36.88 30.73
C ARG A 7 37.37 -38.34 30.46
N GLY A 8 37.83 -38.60 29.22
CA GLY A 8 38.80 -39.68 28.86
C GLY A 8 38.63 -40.19 27.41
N SER A 9 39.43 -39.74 26.43
CA SER A 9 40.73 -40.30 25.96
C SER A 9 40.58 -41.54 25.05
N ALA A 10 40.75 -41.40 23.72
CA ALA A 10 42.01 -41.52 22.95
C ALA A 10 42.44 -42.99 22.71
N PHE A 11 42.43 -43.42 21.44
CA PHE A 11 43.15 -44.62 21.00
C PHE A 11 43.79 -44.38 19.62
N ARG A 12 45.11 -44.50 19.59
CA ARG A 12 46.02 -44.39 18.44
C ARG A 12 46.61 -45.77 18.25
N TRP A 13 46.58 -46.35 17.04
CA TRP A 13 47.52 -47.42 16.65
C TRP A 13 47.92 -47.27 15.18
N LEU A 14 49.23 -47.38 14.97
CA LEU A 14 49.97 -47.35 13.71
C LEU A 14 49.82 -48.67 12.93
N PHE A 15 50.02 -48.64 11.62
CA PHE A 15 50.94 -49.57 10.93
C PHE A 15 51.48 -48.95 9.62
N THR A 16 52.75 -49.27 9.34
CA THR A 16 53.65 -48.61 8.38
C THR A 16 54.14 -49.60 7.31
N VAL A 17 54.45 -49.07 6.12
CA VAL A 17 55.39 -49.56 5.07
C VAL A 17 54.95 -50.71 4.15
N VAL A 18 54.89 -50.46 2.82
CA VAL A 18 55.73 -51.10 1.76
C VAL A 18 55.80 -50.17 0.53
N LEU A 19 56.98 -50.21 -0.11
CA LEU A 19 57.57 -49.31 -1.09
C LEU A 19 57.51 -49.91 -2.53
N LEU A 20 57.41 -49.01 -3.53
CA LEU A 20 58.03 -49.02 -4.87
C LEU A 20 57.41 -49.73 -6.11
N CYS A 21 57.37 -48.92 -7.20
CA CYS A 21 57.52 -49.20 -8.65
C CYS A 21 56.32 -49.61 -9.53
N CYS A 22 55.86 -48.66 -10.38
CA CYS A 22 55.74 -48.71 -11.87
C CYS A 22 54.90 -47.49 -12.33
N LEU A 23 55.50 -46.42 -12.85
CA LEU A 23 55.65 -46.07 -14.28
C LEU A 23 54.35 -45.98 -15.10
N PHE A 24 54.06 -44.73 -15.53
CA PHE A 24 53.23 -44.28 -16.68
C PHE A 24 51.77 -44.76 -16.77
N VAL A 25 50.80 -43.83 -16.68
CA VAL A 25 49.79 -43.52 -17.72
C VAL A 25 49.11 -42.17 -17.39
N GLN A 26 49.28 -41.26 -18.35
CA GLN A 26 48.46 -40.14 -18.83
C GLN A 26 47.40 -39.45 -17.95
N SER A 27 47.54 -38.13 -17.91
CA SER A 27 46.61 -37.12 -17.42
C SER A 27 45.26 -37.13 -18.14
N THR A 28 44.19 -37.38 -17.41
CA THR A 28 42.85 -36.91 -17.77
C THR A 28 42.50 -35.74 -16.85
N GLY A 29 42.50 -34.53 -17.42
CA GLY A 29 42.06 -33.33 -16.74
C GLY A 29 40.61 -33.46 -16.29
N ALA A 30 40.35 -33.10 -15.04
CA ALA A 30 39.01 -32.84 -14.56
C ALA A 30 38.45 -31.59 -15.27
N PRO A 31 37.15 -31.53 -15.60
CA PRO A 31 36.56 -30.33 -16.15
C PRO A 31 36.57 -29.24 -15.06
N ALA A 32 37.28 -28.16 -15.35
CA ALA A 32 37.18 -26.93 -14.59
C ALA A 32 35.72 -26.44 -14.64
N LEU A 33 35.12 -26.20 -13.48
CA LEU A 33 33.94 -25.35 -13.34
C LEU A 33 34.29 -24.01 -14.02
N ALA A 34 33.57 -23.68 -15.09
CA ALA A 34 33.71 -22.41 -15.78
C ALA A 34 33.38 -21.29 -14.80
N ALA A 35 34.41 -20.55 -14.40
CA ALA A 35 34.23 -19.27 -13.73
C ALA A 35 33.51 -18.32 -14.69
N ALA A 36 32.38 -17.76 -14.25
CA ALA A 36 31.78 -16.61 -14.92
C ALA A 36 32.83 -15.49 -14.98
N SER A 37 33.29 -15.17 -16.19
CA SER A 37 34.22 -14.06 -16.42
C SER A 37 33.46 -12.73 -16.24
N ARG A 38 33.79 -11.98 -15.19
CA ARG A 38 33.40 -10.58 -15.03
C ARG A 38 34.21 -9.72 -16.00
N SER A 39 33.55 -8.89 -16.80
CA SER A 39 34.11 -7.61 -17.28
C SER A 39 33.04 -6.73 -17.91
N ALA A 40 32.56 -5.75 -17.16
CA ALA A 40 32.22 -4.40 -17.61
C ALA A 40 32.26 -3.50 -16.37
N GLU A 41 32.98 -2.38 -16.43
CA GLU A 41 32.98 -1.38 -15.35
C GLU A 41 31.57 -0.78 -15.22
N PRO A 42 31.04 -0.60 -14.00
CA PRO A 42 29.77 0.08 -13.80
C PRO A 42 29.87 1.54 -14.27
N SER A 43 28.91 1.98 -15.09
CA SER A 43 28.79 3.37 -15.55
C SER A 43 27.55 4.03 -14.96
N THR A 44 27.70 5.24 -14.41
CA THR A 44 26.66 6.00 -13.69
C THR A 44 26.10 7.18 -14.48
N SER A 45 26.14 7.17 -15.83
CA SER A 45 25.89 8.39 -16.64
C SER A 45 24.52 9.04 -16.44
N ASP A 46 23.52 8.29 -15.94
CA ASP A 46 22.14 8.78 -15.73
C ASP A 46 21.65 8.64 -14.28
N GLY A 47 22.53 8.37 -13.30
CA GLY A 47 22.14 8.14 -11.90
C GLY A 47 21.45 6.79 -11.61
N VAL A 48 21.30 5.94 -12.64
CA VAL A 48 20.77 4.57 -12.52
C VAL A 48 21.93 3.59 -12.59
N ARG A 49 22.06 2.73 -11.57
CA ARG A 49 23.06 1.66 -11.56
C ARG A 49 22.70 0.62 -12.61
N ARG A 50 23.58 0.37 -13.57
CA ARG A 50 23.41 -0.70 -14.57
C ARG A 50 24.57 -1.66 -14.53
N THR A 51 24.28 -2.93 -14.82
CA THR A 51 25.29 -3.94 -15.11
C THR A 51 24.90 -4.75 -16.32
N THR A 52 25.88 -5.26 -17.05
CA THR A 52 25.64 -6.10 -18.23
C THR A 52 25.81 -7.55 -17.84
N ILE A 53 24.75 -8.34 -18.03
CA ILE A 53 24.78 -9.79 -17.87
C ILE A 53 24.90 -10.41 -19.26
N LEU A 54 25.90 -11.28 -19.42
CA LEU A 54 26.04 -12.12 -20.60
C LEU A 54 25.12 -13.34 -20.45
N VAL A 55 24.03 -13.36 -21.21
CA VAL A 55 23.14 -14.51 -21.26
C VAL A 55 23.53 -15.38 -22.46
N GLU A 56 23.92 -16.61 -22.17
CA GLU A 56 24.15 -17.62 -23.20
C GLU A 56 22.79 -18.14 -23.69
N TYR A 57 22.57 -18.12 -24.99
CA TYR A 57 21.38 -18.68 -25.63
C TYR A 57 21.80 -19.47 -26.88
N THR A 58 20.94 -20.36 -27.34
CA THR A 58 21.17 -21.07 -28.61
C THR A 58 20.34 -20.38 -29.69
N GLU A 59 21.01 -19.82 -30.68
CA GLU A 59 20.35 -19.26 -31.86
C GLU A 59 20.04 -20.40 -32.83
N TYR A 60 18.77 -20.57 -33.20
CA TYR A 60 18.35 -21.51 -34.24
C TYR A 60 18.04 -20.74 -35.52
N ARG A 61 18.56 -21.22 -36.65
CA ARG A 61 18.31 -20.63 -37.97
C ARG A 61 17.44 -21.54 -38.81
N TRP A 62 16.31 -21.02 -39.25
CA TRP A 62 15.32 -21.72 -40.04
C TRP A 62 15.20 -21.08 -41.42
N TRP A 63 14.97 -21.90 -42.45
CA TRP A 63 14.59 -21.40 -43.77
C TRP A 63 13.10 -21.62 -43.99
N VAL A 64 12.44 -20.59 -44.53
CA VAL A 64 11.10 -20.70 -45.11
C VAL A 64 11.28 -21.06 -46.58
N ILE A 65 10.93 -22.28 -46.96
CA ILE A 65 11.22 -22.83 -48.29
C ILE A 65 9.91 -23.13 -49.01
N ARG A 66 9.78 -22.77 -50.28
CA ARG A 66 8.62 -23.12 -51.10
C ARG A 66 8.67 -24.59 -51.51
N TRP A 67 7.56 -25.30 -51.33
CA TRP A 67 7.44 -26.73 -51.66
C TRP A 67 7.68 -27.07 -53.15
N PHE A 68 7.21 -26.21 -54.06
CA PHE A 68 7.18 -26.52 -55.51
C PHE A 68 8.57 -26.61 -56.15
N ASP A 69 9.49 -25.73 -55.75
CA ASP A 69 10.80 -25.52 -56.38
C ASP A 69 11.99 -25.56 -55.39
N ASN A 70 11.73 -25.79 -54.10
CA ASN A 70 12.70 -25.69 -53.01
C ASN A 70 13.41 -24.34 -52.94
N GLN A 71 12.78 -23.27 -53.43
CA GLN A 71 13.34 -21.93 -53.31
C GLN A 71 13.27 -21.47 -51.85
N THR A 72 14.42 -21.16 -51.26
CA THR A 72 14.50 -20.46 -49.96
C THR A 72 13.97 -19.04 -50.14
N LEU A 73 12.86 -18.73 -49.48
CA LEU A 73 12.21 -17.42 -49.55
C LEU A 73 12.76 -16.45 -48.51
N CYS A 74 13.15 -16.97 -47.34
CA CYS A 74 13.62 -16.17 -46.20
C CYS A 74 14.33 -17.05 -45.16
N SER A 75 15.13 -16.42 -44.30
CA SER A 75 15.71 -17.02 -43.10
C SER A 75 15.10 -16.39 -41.85
N VAL A 76 14.69 -17.22 -40.89
CA VAL A 76 14.13 -16.82 -39.59
C VAL A 76 15.10 -17.24 -38.50
N THR A 77 15.25 -16.39 -37.49
CA THR A 77 16.16 -16.61 -36.36
C THR A 77 15.36 -16.65 -35.05
N THR A 78 15.52 -17.72 -34.28
CA THR A 78 14.83 -17.92 -32.99
C THR A 78 15.84 -18.17 -31.87
N ASP A 79 15.53 -17.73 -30.66
CA ASP A 79 16.32 -18.00 -29.45
C ASP A 79 15.73 -19.12 -28.58
N HIS A 80 14.79 -19.89 -29.15
CA HIS A 80 14.15 -21.03 -28.52
C HIS A 80 14.15 -22.27 -29.42
N GLU A 81 14.09 -23.44 -28.79
CA GLU A 81 13.94 -24.73 -29.46
C GLU A 81 12.51 -24.89 -30.03
N GLY A 82 12.36 -25.65 -31.12
CA GLY A 82 11.09 -25.86 -31.80
C GLY A 82 10.88 -24.97 -33.02
N LEU A 83 9.70 -25.06 -33.63
CA LEU A 83 9.36 -24.32 -34.85
C LEU A 83 9.22 -22.81 -34.57
N PRO A 84 9.67 -21.94 -35.49
CA PRO A 84 9.39 -20.52 -35.45
C PRO A 84 7.91 -20.20 -35.30
N LYS A 85 7.59 -19.23 -34.44
CA LYS A 85 6.26 -18.68 -34.25
C LYS A 85 5.90 -17.70 -35.36
N GLY A 86 4.61 -17.41 -35.49
CA GLY A 86 4.10 -16.56 -36.56
C GLY A 86 4.65 -15.13 -36.55
N ASP A 87 4.81 -14.54 -35.37
CA ASP A 87 5.40 -13.23 -35.15
C ASP A 87 6.89 -13.18 -35.55
N GLU A 88 7.65 -14.25 -35.30
CA GLU A 88 9.06 -14.36 -35.71
C GLU A 88 9.20 -14.44 -37.23
N ILE A 89 8.33 -15.23 -37.89
CA ILE A 89 8.27 -15.29 -39.36
C ILE A 89 7.86 -13.93 -39.94
N PHE A 90 6.89 -13.25 -39.31
CA PHE A 90 6.46 -11.92 -39.74
C PHE A 90 7.58 -10.89 -39.61
N ARG A 91 8.30 -10.88 -38.48
CA ARG A 91 9.41 -9.96 -38.20
C ARG A 91 10.55 -10.14 -39.20
N ASP A 92 10.99 -11.38 -39.42
CA ASP A 92 12.20 -11.65 -40.21
C ASP A 92 11.90 -11.74 -41.72
N CYS A 93 10.70 -12.16 -42.12
CA CYS A 93 10.33 -12.41 -43.53
C CYS A 93 9.27 -11.46 -44.09
N GLY A 94 8.67 -10.61 -43.26
CA GLY A 94 7.65 -9.66 -43.67
C GLY A 94 6.28 -10.26 -43.96
N ARG A 95 5.30 -9.37 -44.14
CA ARG A 95 3.87 -9.70 -44.25
C ARG A 95 3.53 -10.72 -45.34
N THR A 96 4.16 -10.63 -46.51
CA THR A 96 3.85 -11.49 -47.65
C THR A 96 4.21 -12.96 -47.39
N ILE A 97 5.42 -13.21 -46.87
CA ILE A 97 5.87 -14.57 -46.55
C ILE A 97 5.12 -15.12 -45.34
N TYR A 98 4.85 -14.28 -44.34
CA TYR A 98 4.00 -14.67 -43.21
C TYR A 98 2.60 -15.10 -43.65
N ALA A 99 1.93 -14.33 -44.52
CA ALA A 99 0.60 -14.69 -45.03
C ALA A 99 0.63 -15.99 -45.86
N LEU A 100 1.69 -16.22 -46.62
CA LEU A 100 1.89 -17.46 -47.37
C LEU A 100 2.11 -18.66 -46.42
N TRP A 101 2.91 -18.50 -45.37
CA TRP A 101 3.11 -19.53 -44.35
C TRP A 101 1.80 -19.85 -43.61
N LEU A 102 1.07 -18.82 -43.16
CA LEU A 102 -0.20 -18.97 -42.45
C LEU A 102 -1.28 -19.66 -43.29
N SER A 103 -1.26 -19.44 -44.61
CA SER A 103 -2.20 -20.06 -45.56
C SER A 103 -1.70 -21.39 -46.14
N THR A 104 -0.54 -21.89 -45.70
CA THR A 104 -0.01 -23.17 -46.20
C THR A 104 -0.80 -24.34 -45.61
N PRO A 105 -1.51 -25.15 -46.43
CA PRO A 105 -2.21 -26.32 -45.93
C PRO A 105 -1.23 -27.46 -45.56
N PRO A 106 -1.64 -28.43 -44.73
CA PRO A 106 -0.84 -29.62 -44.45
C PRO A 106 -0.46 -30.37 -45.73
N CYS A 107 0.84 -30.68 -45.90
CA CYS A 107 1.34 -31.47 -47.01
C CYS A 107 1.19 -32.97 -46.70
N SER A 108 0.12 -33.60 -47.22
CA SER A 108 -0.19 -35.03 -47.00
C SER A 108 0.72 -36.00 -47.77
N ALA A 109 1.59 -35.49 -48.64
CA ALA A 109 2.52 -36.28 -49.46
C ALA A 109 3.64 -36.99 -48.66
N LEU A 110 3.83 -36.65 -47.39
CA LEU A 110 4.91 -37.20 -46.55
C LEU A 110 4.65 -38.63 -46.04
N SER A 111 3.44 -39.18 -46.24
CA SER A 111 3.05 -40.51 -45.73
C SER A 111 3.17 -41.65 -46.76
N ASN A 112 3.44 -41.35 -48.04
CA ASN A 112 3.56 -42.33 -49.11
C ASN A 112 4.82 -42.07 -49.96
N ALA A 113 5.74 -43.04 -50.03
CA ALA A 113 7.05 -42.91 -50.67
C ALA A 113 7.02 -42.69 -52.21
N GLU A 114 5.85 -42.76 -52.85
CA GLU A 114 5.66 -42.55 -54.30
C GLU A 114 5.20 -41.12 -54.67
N PHE A 115 4.95 -40.24 -53.69
CA PHE A 115 4.48 -38.88 -53.93
C PHE A 115 5.60 -37.84 -53.92
N SER A 116 5.63 -36.97 -54.94
CA SER A 116 6.62 -35.88 -55.02
C SER A 116 6.18 -34.67 -54.18
N THR A 117 7.08 -34.19 -53.32
CA THR A 117 6.90 -32.98 -52.49
C THR A 117 6.63 -31.71 -53.31
N LYS A 118 6.95 -31.72 -54.61
CA LYS A 118 6.64 -30.63 -55.56
C LYS A 118 5.14 -30.38 -55.75
N GLN A 119 4.29 -31.32 -55.34
CA GLN A 119 2.84 -31.17 -55.44
C GLN A 119 2.22 -30.48 -54.21
N CYS A 120 3.01 -30.20 -53.17
CA CYS A 120 2.54 -29.47 -52.01
C CYS A 120 2.49 -27.96 -52.27
N ALA A 121 1.39 -27.34 -51.85
CA ALA A 121 1.21 -25.90 -51.93
C ALA A 121 1.86 -25.21 -50.73
N GLY A 122 2.30 -23.96 -50.92
CA GLY A 122 2.82 -23.12 -49.84
C GLY A 122 4.30 -23.36 -49.51
N VAL A 123 4.63 -23.31 -48.22
CA VAL A 123 6.01 -23.35 -47.72
C VAL A 123 6.21 -24.37 -46.59
N TYR A 124 7.44 -24.76 -46.33
CA TYR A 124 7.83 -25.52 -45.15
C TYR A 124 9.03 -24.89 -44.46
N LEU A 125 9.21 -25.25 -43.19
CA LEU A 125 10.32 -24.80 -42.36
C LEU A 125 11.40 -25.87 -42.35
N HIS A 126 12.63 -25.47 -42.63
CA HIS A 126 13.79 -26.33 -42.56
C HIS A 126 14.80 -25.76 -41.56
N LEU A 127 15.13 -26.52 -40.52
CA LEU A 127 16.19 -26.14 -39.57
C LEU A 127 17.53 -26.27 -40.27
N VAL A 128 18.21 -25.14 -40.45
CA VAL A 128 19.51 -25.06 -41.13
C VAL A 128 20.64 -25.39 -40.17
N GLY A 129 20.48 -24.98 -38.91
CA GLY A 129 21.46 -25.23 -37.87
C GLY A 129 21.17 -24.40 -36.63
N TYR A 130 22.01 -24.59 -35.62
CA TYR A 130 21.97 -23.82 -34.40
C TYR A 130 23.40 -23.54 -33.91
N GLU A 131 23.60 -22.40 -33.27
CA GLU A 131 24.89 -22.01 -32.71
C GLU A 131 24.73 -21.38 -31.32
N PRO A 132 25.65 -21.66 -30.37
CA PRO A 132 25.66 -20.95 -29.09
C PRO A 132 26.02 -19.50 -29.33
N LYS A 133 25.21 -18.58 -28.82
CA LYS A 133 25.46 -17.14 -28.83
C LYS A 133 25.36 -16.56 -27.42
N LYS A 134 25.89 -15.35 -27.29
CA LYS A 134 25.77 -14.55 -26.09
C LYS A 134 25.04 -13.27 -26.45
N LYS A 135 24.05 -12.89 -25.64
CA LYS A 135 23.46 -11.55 -25.69
C LYS A 135 23.79 -10.84 -24.39
N GLU A 136 24.18 -9.58 -24.53
CA GLU A 136 24.35 -8.66 -23.43
C GLU A 136 22.97 -8.13 -23.05
N ILE A 137 22.58 -8.34 -21.80
CA ILE A 137 21.36 -7.77 -21.24
C ILE A 137 21.79 -6.79 -20.15
N GLU A 138 21.46 -5.52 -20.34
CA GLU A 138 21.58 -4.53 -19.28
C GLU A 138 20.49 -4.77 -18.24
N VAL A 139 20.90 -4.83 -16.97
CA VAL A 139 20.01 -4.97 -15.83
C VAL A 139 20.22 -3.79 -14.90
N GLU A 140 19.13 -3.18 -14.46
CA GLU A 140 19.15 -2.13 -13.46
C GLU A 140 19.35 -2.73 -12.06
N LEU A 141 20.29 -2.16 -11.32
CA LEU A 141 20.62 -2.56 -9.97
C LEU A 141 19.94 -1.62 -8.96
N PRO A 142 19.54 -2.13 -7.78
CA PRO A 142 18.90 -1.30 -6.77
C PRO A 142 19.86 -0.23 -6.22
N ALA A 143 19.32 0.98 -6.03
CA ALA A 143 20.02 2.13 -5.43
C ALA A 143 20.14 1.97 -3.90
N PRO A 144 21.10 2.66 -3.25
CA PRO A 144 21.21 2.63 -1.80
C PRO A 144 20.05 3.41 -1.18
N LYS A 145 19.71 3.12 0.08
CA LYS A 145 18.63 3.78 0.83
C LYS A 145 19.13 4.34 2.15
N ALA A 146 18.40 5.30 2.70
CA ALA A 146 18.66 5.86 4.00
C ALA A 146 17.40 5.74 4.86
N TRP A 147 17.58 5.37 6.13
CA TRP A 147 16.49 5.16 7.08
C TRP A 147 16.68 6.03 8.32
N ILE A 148 15.58 6.50 8.91
CA ILE A 148 15.57 7.37 10.09
C ILE A 148 14.94 6.64 11.28
N SER A 149 15.60 6.71 12.44
CA SER A 149 15.16 6.14 13.71
C SER A 149 15.58 7.02 14.89
N LEU A 150 15.15 6.68 16.10
CA LEU A 150 15.61 7.31 17.34
C LEU A 150 16.56 6.36 18.08
N ASP A 151 17.68 6.90 18.51
CA ASP A 151 18.64 6.27 19.42
C ASP A 151 18.45 6.82 20.83
N ASP A 152 18.54 5.95 21.84
CA ASP A 152 18.32 6.29 23.25
C ASP A 152 16.88 6.76 23.60
N CYS A 153 15.89 6.30 22.83
CA CYS A 153 14.48 6.36 23.19
C CYS A 153 13.87 4.96 23.05
N PRO A 154 13.49 4.29 24.15
CA PRO A 154 12.90 2.96 24.06
C PRO A 154 11.64 3.06 23.20
N GLN A 155 11.61 2.35 22.07
CA GLN A 155 10.57 2.42 21.04
C GLN A 155 9.18 1.91 21.50
N TYR A 156 8.98 1.76 22.81
CA TYR A 156 7.83 1.16 23.47
C TYR A 156 7.04 2.14 24.34
N ALA A 157 7.43 3.43 24.43
CA ALA A 157 6.65 4.39 25.18
C ALA A 157 5.31 4.63 24.47
N VAL A 158 4.23 4.08 25.04
CA VAL A 158 2.83 4.24 24.63
C VAL A 158 2.45 5.72 24.41
N GLU A 159 3.21 6.64 25.01
CA GLU A 159 2.98 8.08 25.01
C GLU A 159 3.96 8.89 24.12
N LYS A 160 4.75 8.24 23.25
CA LYS A 160 5.77 8.90 22.39
C LYS A 160 6.75 9.77 23.19
N ARG A 161 7.11 9.27 24.36
CA ARG A 161 7.87 9.99 25.36
C ARG A 161 9.20 9.28 25.60
N CYS A 162 10.27 10.05 25.63
CA CYS A 162 11.62 9.61 25.94
C CYS A 162 12.03 10.20 27.30
N ASP A 163 12.70 9.41 28.15
CA ASP A 163 13.14 9.89 29.48
C ASP A 163 14.27 10.92 29.38
N HIS A 164 15.06 10.81 28.32
CA HIS A 164 16.16 11.71 27.97
C HIS A 164 15.97 12.23 26.55
N LEU A 165 16.66 13.33 26.21
CA LEU A 165 16.64 13.88 24.87
C LEU A 165 17.37 12.89 23.94
N PRO A 166 16.67 12.21 23.02
CA PRO A 166 17.31 11.18 22.21
C PRO A 166 18.18 11.79 21.11
N SER A 167 18.88 10.93 20.38
CA SER A 167 19.56 11.29 19.15
C SER A 167 18.78 10.79 17.93
N LEU A 168 18.80 11.56 16.86
CA LEU A 168 18.30 11.13 15.56
C LEU A 168 19.36 10.22 14.92
N LEU A 169 18.98 9.01 14.55
CA LEU A 169 19.86 8.02 13.95
C LEU A 169 19.46 7.79 12.49
N ILE A 170 20.35 8.17 11.58
CA ILE A 170 20.24 7.84 10.15
C ILE A 170 21.14 6.66 9.84
N GLU A 171 20.59 5.64 9.19
CA GLU A 171 21.31 4.42 8.79
C GLU A 171 21.16 4.20 7.29
N GLY A 172 22.28 4.01 6.59
CA GLY A 172 22.29 3.65 5.20
C GLY A 172 22.16 2.14 4.99
N GLU A 173 21.47 1.77 3.92
CA GLU A 173 21.31 0.41 3.44
C GLU A 173 21.86 0.31 2.02
N GLU A 174 22.89 -0.52 1.83
CA GLU A 174 23.45 -0.84 0.52
C GLU A 174 22.96 -2.23 0.09
N PRO A 175 22.08 -2.32 -0.92
CA PRO A 175 21.53 -3.61 -1.36
C PRO A 175 22.55 -4.49 -2.12
N LEU A 176 23.65 -3.93 -2.64
CA LEU A 176 24.64 -4.70 -3.39
C LEU A 176 25.65 -5.39 -2.46
N PRO A 177 25.88 -6.71 -2.62
CA PRO A 177 26.65 -7.49 -1.65
C PRO A 177 28.15 -7.17 -1.60
N ASN A 178 28.70 -6.49 -2.62
CA ASN A 178 30.12 -6.11 -2.68
C ASN A 178 30.32 -4.61 -2.46
N GLU A 179 29.25 -3.86 -2.18
CA GLU A 179 29.30 -2.43 -1.94
C GLU A 179 28.94 -2.13 -0.48
N SER A 180 29.25 -0.91 -0.05
CA SER A 180 28.97 -0.44 1.30
C SER A 180 28.66 1.05 1.30
N ILE A 181 27.93 1.50 2.32
CA ILE A 181 27.69 2.94 2.52
C ILE A 181 28.97 3.59 3.03
N THR A 182 29.43 4.62 2.32
CA THR A 182 30.67 5.36 2.59
C THR A 182 30.44 6.62 3.40
N ALA A 183 29.30 7.28 3.21
CA ALA A 183 28.90 8.44 3.99
C ALA A 183 27.38 8.53 4.17
N VAL A 184 26.99 9.19 5.26
CA VAL A 184 25.60 9.60 5.54
C VAL A 184 25.59 11.11 5.71
N HIS A 185 24.68 11.76 5.01
CA HIS A 185 24.50 13.21 5.03
C HIS A 185 23.13 13.56 5.59
N VAL A 186 23.10 14.60 6.43
CA VAL A 186 21.86 15.09 7.02
C VAL A 186 21.89 16.61 7.08
N LEU A 187 20.81 17.24 6.64
CA LEU A 187 20.54 18.66 6.77
C LEU A 187 19.37 18.83 7.75
N TRP A 188 19.63 19.48 8.89
CA TRP A 188 18.60 19.78 9.89
C TRP A 188 18.75 21.22 10.37
N ASN A 189 17.71 22.04 10.20
CA ASN A 189 17.70 23.47 10.58
C ASN A 189 18.88 24.25 9.97
N ASP A 190 19.10 24.07 8.66
CA ASP A 190 20.22 24.67 7.90
C ASP A 190 21.63 24.25 8.39
N GLN A 191 21.72 23.29 9.31
CA GLN A 191 22.97 22.69 9.74
C GLN A 191 23.19 21.35 9.03
N GLU A 192 24.33 21.24 8.35
CA GLU A 192 24.73 20.01 7.67
C GLU A 192 25.64 19.15 8.57
N TYR A 193 25.33 17.86 8.62
CA TYR A 193 26.09 16.82 9.28
C TYR A 193 26.52 15.80 8.22
N THR A 194 27.81 15.45 8.23
CA THR A 194 28.35 14.38 7.37
C THR A 194 29.11 13.40 8.23
N CYS A 195 28.65 12.15 8.23
CA CYS A 195 29.31 11.04 8.91
C CYS A 195 29.95 10.12 7.86
N LEU A 196 31.27 9.94 7.89
CA LEU A 196 32.00 9.02 7.01
C LEU A 196 31.88 7.56 7.49
N ASN A 197 30.64 7.09 7.58
CA ASN A 197 30.28 5.74 8.00
C ASN A 197 28.87 5.40 7.46
N SER A 198 28.44 4.16 7.64
CA SER A 198 27.09 3.68 7.29
C SER A 198 25.96 4.21 8.18
N SER A 199 26.30 4.92 9.26
CA SER A 199 25.31 5.50 10.18
C SER A 199 25.75 6.87 10.70
N CYS A 200 24.80 7.76 10.96
CA CYS A 200 25.03 9.07 11.57
C CYS A 200 24.10 9.29 12.76
N LYS A 201 24.67 9.58 13.93
CA LYS A 201 23.93 9.96 15.14
C LYS A 201 24.00 11.46 15.31
N ILE A 202 22.85 12.11 15.35
CA ILE A 202 22.72 13.56 15.44
C ILE A 202 22.02 13.91 16.75
N PRO A 203 22.65 14.71 17.62
CA PRO A 203 21.99 15.15 18.84
C PRO A 203 20.78 16.00 18.48
N MET A 204 19.61 15.64 18.99
CA MET A 204 18.39 16.39 18.74
C MET A 204 18.38 17.71 19.51
N GLN A 205 17.58 18.66 19.03
CA GLN A 205 17.30 19.91 19.72
C GLN A 205 15.79 20.09 19.83
N ALA A 206 15.34 20.85 20.82
CA ALA A 206 13.94 21.24 20.93
C ALA A 206 13.50 21.97 19.65
N THR A 207 12.33 21.64 19.14
CA THR A 207 11.76 22.24 17.92
C THR A 207 10.52 23.08 18.27
N PRO A 208 10.02 23.89 17.34
CA PRO A 208 8.65 24.41 17.43
C PRO A 208 7.61 23.28 17.48
N ARG A 209 6.36 23.63 17.84
CA ARG A 209 5.22 22.68 17.86
C ARG A 209 4.84 22.12 16.48
N SER A 210 5.23 22.81 15.42
CA SER A 210 5.12 22.35 14.02
C SER A 210 6.23 21.37 13.62
N GLY A 211 7.25 21.18 14.46
CA GLY A 211 8.46 20.44 14.14
C GLY A 211 9.43 21.22 13.24
N ALA A 212 10.43 20.48 12.75
CA ALA A 212 11.51 20.95 11.90
C ALA A 212 11.79 19.93 10.79
N ALA A 213 12.06 20.43 9.59
CA ALA A 213 12.40 19.59 8.45
C ALA A 213 13.83 19.04 8.57
N VAL A 214 13.98 17.78 8.20
CA VAL A 214 15.25 17.06 8.10
C VAL A 214 15.33 16.46 6.71
N GLU A 215 16.42 16.72 5.99
CA GLU A 215 16.73 16.06 4.72
C GLU A 215 17.94 15.16 4.91
N PHE A 216 17.92 13.94 4.36
CA PHE A 216 18.99 12.97 4.55
C PHE A 216 19.16 12.05 3.35
N TRP A 217 20.41 11.65 3.08
CA TRP A 217 20.80 10.73 2.00
C TRP A 217 22.12 10.04 2.34
N VAL A 218 22.49 9.04 1.55
CA VAL A 218 23.71 8.26 1.74
C VAL A 218 24.51 8.11 0.46
N ASP A 219 25.83 8.00 0.60
CA ASP A 219 26.76 7.72 -0.49
C ASP A 219 27.23 6.26 -0.42
N SER A 220 27.42 5.64 -1.58
CA SER A 220 27.87 4.25 -1.70
C SER A 220 29.30 4.15 -2.25
N SER A 221 30.00 3.07 -1.90
CA SER A 221 31.28 2.69 -2.51
C SER A 221 31.17 2.39 -4.01
N PHE A 222 29.95 2.18 -4.51
CA PHE A 222 29.68 2.06 -5.94
C PHE A 222 29.96 3.37 -6.71
N GLY A 223 30.00 4.51 -6.01
CA GLY A 223 30.27 5.83 -6.60
C GLY A 223 29.02 6.66 -6.90
N ASP A 224 27.88 6.30 -6.29
CA ASP A 224 26.61 7.02 -6.39
C ASP A 224 25.99 7.30 -5.01
N SER A 225 24.86 8.01 -5.00
CA SER A 225 24.13 8.40 -3.79
C SER A 225 22.68 7.92 -3.86
N SER A 226 22.04 7.77 -2.70
CA SER A 226 20.59 7.55 -2.62
C SER A 226 19.83 8.79 -3.09
N GLU A 227 18.52 8.64 -3.30
CA GLU A 227 17.63 9.79 -3.30
C GLU A 227 17.72 10.56 -1.98
N ARG A 228 17.34 11.84 -2.02
CA ARG A 228 17.27 12.69 -0.83
C ARG A 228 15.89 12.50 -0.21
N PHE A 229 15.88 11.93 0.98
CA PHE A 229 14.66 11.70 1.75
C PHE A 229 14.41 12.88 2.68
N THR A 230 13.14 13.10 3.00
CA THR A 230 12.73 14.12 3.97
C THR A 230 12.02 13.49 5.17
N ALA A 231 12.13 14.16 6.29
CA ALA A 231 11.38 13.90 7.50
C ALA A 231 10.95 15.22 8.14
N MET A 232 9.77 15.24 8.77
CA MET A 232 9.43 16.27 9.74
C MET A 232 9.66 15.69 11.14
N VAL A 233 10.40 16.39 11.98
CA VAL A 233 10.77 15.95 13.32
C VAL A 233 10.31 16.98 14.35
N ARG A 234 9.52 16.56 15.35
CA ARG A 234 9.06 17.42 16.43
C ARG A 234 9.59 16.92 17.77
N VAL A 235 10.29 17.78 18.49
CA VAL A 235 10.91 17.51 19.79
C VAL A 235 10.47 18.58 20.78
N LEU A 236 9.64 18.22 21.75
CA LEU A 236 9.19 19.15 22.78
C LEU A 236 9.63 18.67 24.17
N ASP A 237 10.06 19.61 25.00
CA ASP A 237 10.19 19.36 26.43
C ASP A 237 8.78 19.20 27.02
N SER A 238 8.52 18.07 27.67
CA SER A 238 7.20 17.79 28.24
C SER A 238 6.83 18.79 29.34
N GLY A 239 7.78 19.46 29.99
CA GLY A 239 7.51 20.60 30.89
C GLY A 239 6.60 20.34 32.10
N VAL A 240 6.09 19.12 32.31
CA VAL A 240 5.19 18.75 33.42
C VAL A 240 5.94 17.93 34.47
N SER A 241 6.57 18.63 35.42
CA SER A 241 7.09 18.04 36.65
C SER A 241 6.02 18.10 37.75
N PHE A 242 5.09 17.15 37.72
CA PHE A 242 4.25 16.82 38.89
C PHE A 242 4.33 15.33 39.26
N VAL A 243 5.02 14.53 38.45
CA VAL A 243 5.50 13.18 38.75
C VAL A 243 7.02 13.25 38.59
N THR A 244 7.75 12.50 39.39
CA THR A 244 9.21 12.61 39.63
C THR A 244 10.12 12.44 38.40
N ASP A 245 9.59 12.15 37.20
CA ASP A 245 10.38 12.07 35.98
C ASP A 245 9.81 13.04 34.94
N GLY A 246 10.64 14.02 34.52
CA GLY A 246 10.43 14.79 33.29
C GLY A 246 10.70 13.93 32.05
N GLY A 247 10.53 14.47 30.84
CA GLY A 247 10.80 13.74 29.61
C GLY A 247 10.63 14.59 28.34
N TRP A 248 10.93 13.98 27.20
CA TRP A 248 10.87 14.59 25.88
C TRP A 248 9.80 13.92 25.03
N TYR A 249 8.95 14.72 24.40
CA TYR A 249 8.01 14.22 23.42
C TYR A 249 8.64 14.30 22.02
N VAL A 250 8.68 13.16 21.31
CA VAL A 250 9.32 13.09 20.00
C VAL A 250 8.39 12.43 18.99
N ASP A 251 8.10 13.16 17.91
CA ASP A 251 7.36 12.67 16.74
C ASP A 251 8.24 12.76 15.49
N VAL A 252 8.14 11.76 14.61
CA VAL A 252 8.80 11.74 13.31
C VAL A 252 7.80 11.35 12.23
N LEU A 253 7.67 12.19 11.20
CA LEU A 253 6.92 11.92 9.97
C LEU A 253 7.91 11.70 8.84
N SER A 254 8.02 10.47 8.33
CA SER A 254 8.84 10.15 7.16
C SER A 254 8.43 8.82 6.56
N SER A 255 8.55 8.67 5.24
CA SER A 255 8.43 7.37 4.57
C SER A 255 9.58 6.41 4.93
N GLN A 256 10.69 6.92 5.45
CA GLN A 256 11.86 6.12 5.86
C GLN A 256 11.94 5.92 7.38
N TRP A 257 10.85 6.13 8.12
CA TRP A 257 10.82 5.96 9.56
C TRP A 257 10.78 4.47 9.95
N LYS A 258 11.72 4.04 10.79
CA LYS A 258 11.82 2.64 11.28
C LYS A 258 11.02 2.34 12.55
N GLY A 259 10.57 3.36 13.28
CA GLY A 259 9.75 3.16 14.48
C GLY A 259 8.28 2.92 14.15
N LYS A 260 7.42 2.85 15.18
CA LYS A 260 5.96 2.83 14.96
C LYS A 260 5.57 4.11 14.19
N PRO A 261 5.02 4.01 12.97
CA PRO A 261 4.74 5.19 12.19
C PRO A 261 3.57 5.97 12.79
N LEU A 262 3.59 7.27 12.58
CA LEU A 262 2.41 8.12 12.73
C LEU A 262 1.52 7.87 11.52
N GLU A 263 0.99 6.65 11.44
CA GLU A 263 0.18 6.20 10.33
C GLU A 263 -1.11 7.04 10.24
N GLY A 264 -1.70 7.04 9.05
CA GLY A 264 -2.95 7.73 8.77
C GLY A 264 -2.74 9.12 8.15
N CYS A 265 -3.64 10.03 8.48
CA CYS A 265 -3.75 11.31 7.76
C CYS A 265 -2.67 12.33 8.14
N ALA A 266 -2.07 12.21 9.33
CA ALA A 266 -0.95 13.06 9.76
C ALA A 266 0.22 13.02 8.76
N GLN A 267 0.58 11.82 8.29
CA GLN A 267 1.66 11.62 7.32
C GLN A 267 1.28 12.12 5.92
N ILE A 268 0.01 12.01 5.52
CA ILE A 268 -0.48 12.52 4.22
C ILE A 268 -0.42 14.06 4.17
N TRP A 269 -0.62 14.72 5.31
CA TRP A 269 -0.65 16.17 5.39
C TRP A 269 0.67 16.80 5.83
N ASP A 270 1.63 15.99 6.28
CA ASP A 270 2.84 16.41 6.98
C ASP A 270 2.54 17.29 8.22
N VAL A 271 1.47 16.97 8.93
CA VAL A 271 1.03 17.71 10.13
C VAL A 271 0.97 16.80 11.35
N PHE A 272 1.66 17.22 12.42
CA PHE A 272 1.61 16.49 13.67
C PHE A 272 0.28 16.67 14.41
N PRO A 273 -0.27 15.59 15.02
CA PRO A 273 -1.39 15.69 15.94
C PRO A 273 -1.09 16.58 17.16
N PRO A 274 -2.10 17.20 17.80
CA PRO A 274 -1.93 17.85 19.10
C PRO A 274 -1.55 16.84 20.19
N ILE A 275 -0.72 17.25 21.17
CA ILE A 275 -0.17 16.35 22.20
C ILE A 275 -1.08 16.26 23.44
N GLN A 276 -1.57 17.39 23.94
CA GLN A 276 -2.40 17.46 25.14
C GLN A 276 -3.81 18.00 24.87
N ASP A 277 -4.00 18.68 23.73
CA ASP A 277 -5.24 19.40 23.40
C ASP A 277 -5.98 18.77 22.22
N ALA A 278 -5.75 17.49 21.93
CA ALA A 278 -6.51 16.80 20.89
C ALA A 278 -7.98 16.70 21.35
N PRO A 279 -8.95 17.17 20.55
CA PRO A 279 -10.37 17.00 20.83
C PRO A 279 -10.70 15.53 21.09
N GLY A 280 -11.69 15.25 21.96
CA GLY A 280 -12.08 13.89 22.32
C GLY A 280 -12.39 13.00 21.11
N TRP A 281 -13.05 13.58 20.10
CA TRP A 281 -13.39 12.90 18.85
C TRP A 281 -12.18 12.52 17.98
N LEU A 282 -10.97 13.03 18.25
CA LEU A 282 -9.72 12.65 17.58
C LEU A 282 -8.85 11.69 18.40
N LYS A 283 -9.39 11.07 19.45
CA LYS A 283 -8.66 10.13 20.29
C LYS A 283 -8.90 8.68 19.88
N THR A 284 -7.88 7.86 20.13
CA THR A 284 -7.99 6.40 20.10
C THR A 284 -7.72 5.89 21.52
N PRO A 285 -8.76 5.47 22.26
CA PRO A 285 -8.56 4.86 23.56
C PRO A 285 -7.84 3.50 23.42
N ALA A 286 -7.10 3.11 24.46
CA ALA A 286 -6.40 1.83 24.50
C ALA A 286 -7.34 0.63 24.78
N LEU A 287 -8.52 0.89 25.36
CA LEU A 287 -9.47 -0.11 25.82
C LEU A 287 -10.85 0.15 25.17
N PRO A 288 -11.55 -0.89 24.66
CA PRO A 288 -12.88 -0.75 24.07
C PRO A 288 -13.91 -0.11 24.99
N GLU A 289 -13.84 -0.36 26.30
CA GLU A 289 -14.79 0.18 27.29
C GLU A 289 -14.73 1.72 27.39
N LEU A 290 -13.61 2.31 27.00
CA LEU A 290 -13.44 3.77 26.95
C LEU A 290 -13.99 4.39 25.65
N LEU A 291 -14.31 3.55 24.67
CA LEU A 291 -14.99 3.95 23.42
C LEU A 291 -16.51 3.76 23.52
N ALA A 292 -16.98 2.95 24.48
CA ALA A 292 -18.39 2.63 24.67
C ALA A 292 -19.28 3.87 24.84
N SER A 293 -20.48 3.83 24.28
CA SER A 293 -21.51 4.88 24.37
C SER A 293 -22.86 4.28 24.75
N ASP A 294 -23.72 5.10 25.34
CA ASP A 294 -25.09 4.76 25.74
C ASP A 294 -26.16 5.52 24.94
N GLU A 295 -25.78 6.04 23.77
CA GLU A 295 -26.61 6.87 22.91
C GLU A 295 -27.92 6.17 22.49
N GLU A 296 -29.00 6.95 22.52
CA GLU A 296 -30.37 6.50 22.28
C GLU A 296 -30.71 6.51 20.77
N TYR A 297 -30.25 5.48 20.07
CA TYR A 297 -30.45 5.36 18.62
C TYR A 297 -31.85 4.86 18.24
N TYR A 298 -32.78 5.81 18.00
CA TYR A 298 -34.16 5.52 17.58
C TYR A 298 -34.26 4.70 16.29
N TYR A 299 -33.36 4.88 15.33
CA TYR A 299 -33.37 4.07 14.12
C TYR A 299 -32.95 2.63 14.42
N LEU A 300 -31.85 2.46 15.15
CA LEU A 300 -31.37 1.14 15.54
C LEU A 300 -32.43 0.40 16.35
N ALA A 301 -33.04 1.06 17.34
CA ALA A 301 -34.17 0.53 18.10
C ALA A 301 -35.30 0.06 17.17
N GLY A 302 -35.68 0.88 16.19
CA GLY A 302 -36.70 0.54 15.20
C GLY A 302 -36.34 -0.71 14.38
N ARG A 303 -35.08 -0.84 13.95
CA ARG A 303 -34.59 -2.03 13.23
C ARG A 303 -34.60 -3.28 14.11
N LEU A 304 -34.13 -3.19 15.35
CA LEU A 304 -34.13 -4.32 16.29
C LEU A 304 -35.56 -4.83 16.54
N ILE A 305 -36.53 -3.93 16.69
CA ILE A 305 -37.95 -4.29 16.83
C ILE A 305 -38.50 -4.89 15.53
N ALA A 306 -38.26 -4.23 14.39
CA ALA A 306 -38.79 -4.68 13.09
C ALA A 306 -38.24 -6.05 12.66
N GLN A 307 -37.02 -6.39 13.07
CA GLN A 307 -36.40 -7.70 12.84
C GLN A 307 -36.78 -8.75 13.89
N GLY A 308 -37.60 -8.39 14.89
CA GLY A 308 -38.08 -9.30 15.92
C GLY A 308 -37.05 -9.65 17.00
N LEU A 309 -35.93 -8.92 17.07
CA LEU A 309 -34.92 -9.08 18.14
C LEU A 309 -35.40 -8.49 19.47
N VAL A 310 -36.34 -7.53 19.41
CA VAL A 310 -36.97 -6.92 20.59
C VAL A 310 -38.49 -7.03 20.46
N GLU A 311 -39.16 -7.57 21.48
CA GLU A 311 -40.61 -7.57 21.54
C GLU A 311 -41.15 -6.27 22.17
N ALA A 312 -41.85 -5.46 21.38
CA ALA A 312 -42.50 -4.21 21.81
C ALA A 312 -44.03 -4.23 21.62
N LYS A 313 -44.66 -5.41 21.70
CA LYS A 313 -46.11 -5.59 21.48
C LYS A 313 -46.99 -4.78 22.45
N ASP A 314 -46.48 -4.50 23.64
CA ASP A 314 -47.19 -3.69 24.65
C ASP A 314 -47.13 -2.18 24.35
N CYS A 315 -46.31 -1.75 23.39
CA CYS A 315 -46.22 -0.37 22.95
C CYS A 315 -47.27 -0.06 21.87
N PRO A 316 -47.76 1.20 21.79
CA PRO A 316 -48.58 1.65 20.68
C PRO A 316 -47.92 1.33 19.33
N SER A 317 -48.70 0.83 18.36
CA SER A 317 -48.19 0.43 17.03
C SER A 317 -47.00 -0.55 17.07
N GLY A 318 -46.84 -1.32 18.15
CA GLY A 318 -45.69 -2.21 18.33
C GLY A 318 -44.38 -1.47 18.59
N GLY A 319 -44.43 -0.22 19.06
CA GLY A 319 -43.26 0.60 19.37
C GLY A 319 -42.61 1.27 18.16
N LEU A 320 -43.29 1.29 17.00
CA LEU A 320 -42.75 1.82 15.74
C LEU A 320 -43.57 3.00 15.21
N LEU A 321 -42.84 3.99 14.70
CA LEU A 321 -43.36 5.10 13.91
C LEU A 321 -43.55 4.67 12.44
N SER A 322 -44.32 5.44 11.68
CA SER A 322 -44.63 5.15 10.26
C SER A 322 -43.40 5.17 9.34
N ASN A 323 -42.32 5.85 9.76
CA ASN A 323 -41.05 5.89 9.04
C ASN A 323 -40.09 4.76 9.44
N GLY A 324 -40.52 3.81 10.29
CA GLY A 324 -39.72 2.67 10.74
C GLY A 324 -38.79 2.94 11.91
N TYR A 325 -38.71 4.17 12.41
CA TYR A 325 -38.01 4.48 13.66
C TYR A 325 -38.82 3.98 14.86
N ALA A 326 -38.16 3.70 15.98
CA ALA A 326 -38.88 3.46 17.22
C ALA A 326 -39.60 4.72 17.69
N ASP A 327 -40.74 4.56 18.37
CA ASP A 327 -41.27 5.62 19.23
C ASP A 327 -40.58 5.58 20.61
N ALA A 328 -40.96 6.45 21.54
CA ALA A 328 -40.35 6.50 22.88
C ALA A 328 -40.52 5.19 23.66
N CYS A 329 -41.67 4.51 23.53
CA CYS A 329 -41.92 3.23 24.20
C CYS A 329 -41.07 2.12 23.56
N GLY A 330 -41.02 2.08 22.22
CA GLY A 330 -40.18 1.14 21.49
C GLY A 330 -38.70 1.30 21.83
N LEU A 331 -38.21 2.54 21.89
CA LEU A 331 -36.84 2.83 22.31
C LEU A 331 -36.57 2.31 23.72
N GLU A 332 -37.46 2.60 24.69
CA GLU A 332 -37.31 2.12 26.06
C GLU A 332 -37.20 0.59 26.13
N LYS A 333 -38.01 -0.13 25.33
CA LYS A 333 -37.96 -1.60 25.25
C LYS A 333 -36.68 -2.11 24.59
N ALA A 334 -36.18 -1.41 23.58
CA ALA A 334 -35.00 -1.81 22.82
C ALA A 334 -33.68 -1.34 23.44
N LEU A 335 -33.70 -0.38 24.37
CA LEU A 335 -32.51 0.31 24.87
C LEU A 335 -31.39 -0.62 25.35
N PRO A 336 -31.65 -1.70 26.11
CA PRO A 336 -30.59 -2.63 26.51
C PRO A 336 -29.86 -3.24 25.31
N LEU A 337 -30.60 -3.67 24.27
CA LEU A 337 -30.00 -4.24 23.07
C LEU A 337 -29.39 -3.17 22.17
N VAL A 338 -29.91 -1.94 22.15
CA VAL A 338 -29.29 -0.80 21.47
C VAL A 338 -27.90 -0.51 22.03
N GLN A 339 -27.73 -0.57 23.35
CA GLN A 339 -26.45 -0.35 24.02
C GLN A 339 -25.47 -1.51 23.79
N GLU A 340 -25.94 -2.76 23.85
CA GLU A 340 -25.11 -3.91 23.50
C GLU A 340 -24.67 -3.85 22.03
N TRP A 341 -25.63 -3.57 21.13
CA TRP A 341 -25.40 -3.60 19.70
C TRP A 341 -24.43 -2.52 19.22
N GLN A 342 -24.54 -1.29 19.73
CA GLN A 342 -23.66 -0.20 19.32
C GLN A 342 -22.20 -0.39 19.78
N ASN A 343 -21.98 -1.10 20.90
CA ASN A 343 -20.66 -1.25 21.51
C ASN A 343 -19.94 -2.55 21.16
N GLN A 344 -20.64 -3.55 20.59
CA GLN A 344 -20.00 -4.82 20.17
C GLN A 344 -18.91 -4.63 19.11
N PHE A 345 -18.91 -3.49 18.41
CA PHE A 345 -17.96 -3.17 17.34
C PHE A 345 -16.68 -2.48 17.83
N ASP A 346 -16.63 -2.05 19.10
CA ASP A 346 -15.58 -1.17 19.62
C ASP A 346 -14.17 -1.77 19.51
N HIS A 347 -14.03 -3.07 19.76
CA HIS A 347 -12.76 -3.77 19.59
C HIS A 347 -12.25 -3.68 18.14
N HIS A 348 -13.12 -3.93 17.16
CA HIS A 348 -12.76 -3.88 15.74
C HIS A 348 -12.48 -2.45 15.29
N ILE A 349 -13.22 -1.45 15.80
CA ILE A 349 -12.95 -0.03 15.52
C ILE A 349 -11.56 0.38 16.04
N ILE A 350 -11.18 -0.06 17.25
CA ILE A 350 -9.84 0.19 17.79
C ILE A 350 -8.76 -0.52 16.96
N GLN A 351 -9.00 -1.76 16.55
CA GLN A 351 -8.06 -2.49 15.70
C GLN A 351 -7.86 -1.78 14.35
N ALA A 352 -8.94 -1.45 13.65
CA ALA A 352 -8.87 -0.70 12.40
C ALA A 352 -8.16 0.66 12.59
N SER A 353 -8.36 1.31 13.74
CA SER A 353 -7.66 2.55 14.10
C SER A 353 -6.15 2.35 14.22
N GLN A 354 -5.72 1.25 14.85
CA GLN A 354 -4.31 0.91 15.02
C GLN A 354 -3.63 0.56 13.69
N GLU A 355 -4.36 -0.05 12.75
CA GLU A 355 -3.85 -0.47 11.44
C GLU A 355 -3.87 0.64 10.38
N SER A 356 -4.81 1.60 10.49
CA SER A 356 -4.98 2.67 9.49
C SER A 356 -4.49 4.04 9.98
N GLY A 357 -4.30 4.21 11.28
CA GLY A 357 -4.00 5.49 11.91
C GLY A 357 -5.18 6.47 11.98
N ILE A 358 -6.40 6.05 11.60
CA ILE A 358 -7.62 6.85 11.72
C ILE A 358 -8.09 6.82 13.19
N PRO A 359 -8.46 7.95 13.83
CA PRO A 359 -8.91 7.95 15.22
C PRO A 359 -10.17 7.09 15.46
N ALA A 360 -10.14 6.23 16.48
CA ALA A 360 -11.23 5.31 16.78
C ALA A 360 -12.52 6.04 17.18
N GLN A 361 -12.42 7.10 18.00
CA GLN A 361 -13.59 7.90 18.37
C GLN A 361 -14.24 8.57 17.15
N LEU A 362 -13.43 9.08 16.22
CA LEU A 362 -13.94 9.67 14.98
C LEU A 362 -14.72 8.62 14.17
N MET A 363 -14.14 7.43 13.98
CA MET A 363 -14.83 6.37 13.23
C MET A 363 -16.15 5.99 13.88
N LYS A 364 -16.17 5.84 15.21
CA LYS A 364 -17.40 5.53 15.95
C LYS A 364 -18.45 6.63 15.80
N ASN A 365 -18.05 7.89 15.93
CA ASN A 365 -18.95 9.04 15.79
C ASN A 365 -19.55 9.13 14.38
N MET A 366 -18.76 8.84 13.33
CA MET A 366 -19.27 8.82 11.97
C MET A 366 -20.23 7.65 11.74
N MET A 367 -19.90 6.42 12.18
CA MET A 367 -20.82 5.27 12.08
C MET A 367 -22.15 5.52 12.81
N ALA A 368 -22.13 6.24 13.93
CA ALA A 368 -23.33 6.68 14.62
C ALA A 368 -24.22 7.56 13.74
N GLN A 369 -23.65 8.47 12.96
CA GLN A 369 -24.41 9.33 12.04
C GLN A 369 -24.85 8.60 10.77
N GLU A 370 -24.00 7.72 10.24
CA GLU A 370 -24.23 7.03 8.97
C GLU A 370 -25.25 5.91 9.08
N SER A 371 -25.17 5.09 10.13
CA SER A 371 -25.98 3.87 10.22
C SER A 371 -26.69 3.68 11.55
N GLN A 372 -26.37 4.51 12.56
CA GLN A 372 -26.69 4.22 13.96
C GLN A 372 -26.29 2.78 14.35
N PHE A 373 -25.15 2.33 13.83
CA PHE A 373 -24.62 0.97 14.00
C PHE A 373 -25.47 -0.17 13.43
N TRP A 374 -26.43 0.12 12.56
CA TRP A 374 -27.15 -0.90 11.80
C TRP A 374 -26.48 -1.12 10.44
N PRO A 375 -25.76 -2.23 10.20
CA PRO A 375 -24.86 -2.32 9.05
C PRO A 375 -25.52 -2.71 7.72
N GLY A 376 -26.80 -3.08 7.73
CA GLY A 376 -27.58 -3.25 6.50
C GLY A 376 -28.03 -1.89 5.93
N ALA A 377 -28.87 -1.91 4.90
CA ALA A 377 -29.38 -0.69 4.26
C ALA A 377 -29.99 0.32 5.27
N PHE A 378 -29.53 1.58 5.23
CA PHE A 378 -29.99 2.69 6.06
C PHE A 378 -30.37 3.89 5.17
N LYS A 379 -31.66 4.28 5.16
CA LYS A 379 -32.26 5.33 4.29
C LYS A 379 -32.17 5.06 2.78
N ASP A 380 -30.99 4.76 2.24
CA ASP A 380 -30.76 4.40 0.84
C ASP A 380 -30.39 2.91 0.72
N PRO A 381 -31.06 2.13 -0.15
CA PRO A 381 -30.70 0.72 -0.37
C PRO A 381 -29.38 0.51 -1.13
N ASN A 382 -28.76 1.55 -1.67
CA ASN A 382 -27.49 1.48 -2.41
C ASN A 382 -26.27 1.90 -1.55
N GLU A 383 -26.46 2.02 -0.25
CA GLU A 383 -25.41 2.31 0.73
C GLU A 383 -25.16 1.09 1.61
N PHE A 384 -23.87 0.78 1.85
CA PHE A 384 -23.47 -0.52 2.41
C PHE A 384 -22.59 -0.40 3.65
N GLY A 385 -22.87 -1.23 4.65
CA GLY A 385 -22.05 -1.38 5.85
C GLY A 385 -22.24 -0.25 6.87
N LEU A 386 -21.45 -0.28 7.95
CA LEU A 386 -21.58 0.70 9.05
C LEU A 386 -21.28 2.14 8.64
N GLY A 387 -20.44 2.31 7.61
CA GLY A 387 -20.11 3.60 7.02
C GLY A 387 -21.06 4.07 5.92
N GLN A 388 -22.00 3.23 5.46
CA GLN A 388 -22.87 3.54 4.31
C GLN A 388 -22.07 3.89 3.04
N LEU A 389 -21.16 2.99 2.63
CA LEU A 389 -20.34 3.17 1.43
C LEU A 389 -21.22 3.29 0.18
N THR A 390 -21.09 4.41 -0.54
CA THR A 390 -21.74 4.67 -1.83
C THR A 390 -20.83 4.28 -3.01
N ASP A 391 -21.38 4.26 -4.23
CA ASP A 391 -20.60 4.10 -5.47
C ASP A 391 -19.49 5.17 -5.62
N ASN A 392 -19.79 6.43 -5.27
CA ASN A 392 -18.82 7.52 -5.26
C ASN A 392 -17.78 7.37 -4.14
N GLY A 393 -18.18 6.83 -2.98
CA GLY A 393 -17.26 6.50 -1.90
C GLY A 393 -16.28 5.39 -2.31
N ALA A 394 -16.78 4.35 -2.99
CA ALA A 394 -15.97 3.27 -3.54
C ALA A 394 -14.97 3.79 -4.59
N GLU A 395 -15.41 4.67 -5.49
CA GLU A 395 -14.53 5.37 -6.43
C GLU A 395 -13.44 6.16 -5.71
N THR A 396 -13.81 6.93 -4.68
CA THR A 396 -12.87 7.74 -3.90
C THR A 396 -11.79 6.86 -3.29
N LEU A 397 -12.16 5.72 -2.70
CA LEU A 397 -11.20 4.76 -2.17
C LEU A 397 -10.24 4.23 -3.24
N LEU A 398 -10.77 3.77 -4.37
CA LEU A 398 -9.96 3.17 -5.44
C LEU A 398 -9.01 4.18 -6.10
N LEU A 399 -9.41 5.45 -6.16
CA LEU A 399 -8.63 6.51 -6.78
C LEU A 399 -7.58 7.10 -5.83
N TRP A 400 -7.92 7.30 -4.55
CA TRP A 400 -7.11 8.07 -3.60
C TRP A 400 -6.38 7.24 -2.55
N ASN A 401 -6.52 5.91 -2.59
CA ASN A 401 -5.69 4.99 -1.82
C ASN A 401 -5.02 3.96 -2.76
N PRO A 402 -3.89 4.35 -3.40
CA PRO A 402 -3.20 3.48 -4.36
C PRO A 402 -2.75 2.15 -3.74
N SER A 403 -2.30 2.16 -2.48
CA SER A 403 -1.89 0.94 -1.78
C SER A 403 -3.05 -0.06 -1.67
N PHE A 404 -4.23 0.42 -1.28
CA PHE A 404 -5.44 -0.39 -1.28
C PHE A 404 -5.80 -0.88 -2.69
N PHE A 405 -5.79 0.01 -3.70
CA PHE A 405 -6.12 -0.35 -5.07
C PHE A 405 -5.22 -1.47 -5.61
N TYR A 406 -3.90 -1.37 -5.45
CA TYR A 406 -2.96 -2.38 -5.98
C TYR A 406 -3.09 -3.75 -5.29
N GLN A 407 -3.58 -3.77 -4.04
CA GLN A 407 -3.87 -5.03 -3.34
C GLN A 407 -5.24 -5.59 -3.73
N PHE A 408 -6.25 -4.72 -3.92
CA PHE A 408 -7.63 -5.14 -4.17
C PHE A 408 -7.91 -5.49 -5.62
N CYS A 409 -7.40 -4.71 -6.58
CA CYS A 409 -7.71 -4.87 -8.01
C CYS A 409 -7.41 -6.30 -8.52
N PRO A 410 -6.26 -6.93 -8.21
CA PRO A 410 -5.96 -8.30 -8.66
C PRO A 410 -6.86 -9.40 -8.07
N LEU A 411 -7.71 -9.07 -7.08
CA LEU A 411 -8.71 -9.99 -6.54
C LEU A 411 -9.99 -10.03 -7.39
N VAL A 412 -10.15 -9.06 -8.29
CA VAL A 412 -11.35 -8.88 -9.12
C VAL A 412 -11.03 -8.96 -10.60
N LEU A 413 -9.92 -8.34 -11.03
CA LEU A 413 -9.48 -8.24 -12.42
C LEU A 413 -8.14 -8.95 -12.64
N ASP A 414 -7.78 -9.19 -13.89
CA ASP A 414 -6.44 -9.68 -14.23
C ASP A 414 -5.36 -8.66 -13.80
N LYS A 415 -4.24 -9.17 -13.29
CA LYS A 415 -3.14 -8.34 -12.79
C LYS A 415 -2.65 -7.33 -13.84
N SER A 416 -2.64 -7.67 -15.13
CA SER A 416 -2.20 -6.76 -16.20
C SER A 416 -3.07 -5.49 -16.30
N ASN A 417 -4.35 -5.57 -15.93
CA ASN A 417 -5.23 -4.41 -15.94
C ASN A 417 -4.91 -3.45 -14.77
N CYS A 418 -4.42 -3.98 -13.66
CA CYS A 418 -4.18 -3.21 -12.44
C CYS A 418 -2.87 -2.41 -12.45
N GLU A 419 -1.90 -2.75 -13.30
CA GLU A 419 -0.54 -2.17 -13.28
C GLU A 419 -0.50 -0.66 -13.53
N ARG A 420 -1.49 -0.11 -14.25
CA ARG A 420 -1.51 1.30 -14.61
C ARG A 420 -2.19 2.20 -13.59
N GLY A 421 -2.99 1.65 -12.68
CA GLY A 421 -3.82 2.42 -11.74
C GLY A 421 -5.28 2.59 -12.17
N TYR A 422 -6.16 2.87 -11.20
CA TYR A 422 -7.62 2.90 -11.36
C TYR A 422 -8.11 3.83 -12.48
N VAL A 423 -7.53 5.03 -12.61
CA VAL A 423 -7.96 6.05 -13.58
C VAL A 423 -7.74 5.64 -15.05
N TYR A 424 -6.89 4.64 -15.30
CA TYR A 424 -6.59 4.15 -16.65
C TYR A 424 -7.38 2.91 -17.06
N LEU A 425 -8.23 2.40 -16.16
CA LEU A 425 -9.19 1.35 -16.48
C LEU A 425 -10.33 1.92 -17.34
N ASP A 426 -10.91 1.07 -18.19
CA ASP A 426 -12.17 1.40 -18.86
C ASP A 426 -13.34 1.45 -17.86
N GLU A 427 -14.46 2.07 -18.28
CA GLU A 427 -15.64 2.28 -17.44
C GLU A 427 -16.22 0.97 -16.89
N GLU A 428 -16.13 -0.12 -17.66
CA GLU A 428 -16.62 -1.44 -17.26
C GLU A 428 -15.78 -2.00 -16.10
N ASN A 429 -14.46 -1.98 -16.23
CA ASN A 429 -13.55 -2.43 -15.18
C ASN A 429 -13.63 -1.55 -13.92
N GLN A 430 -13.82 -0.24 -14.08
CA GLN A 430 -14.07 0.65 -12.95
C GLN A 430 -15.38 0.30 -12.23
N ALA A 431 -16.47 0.07 -12.96
CA ALA A 431 -17.75 -0.34 -12.40
C ALA A 431 -17.66 -1.71 -11.70
N LEU A 432 -16.93 -2.67 -12.26
CA LEU A 432 -16.70 -3.98 -11.64
C LEU A 432 -15.99 -3.85 -10.29
N LEU A 433 -14.95 -3.04 -10.19
CA LEU A 433 -14.23 -2.81 -8.93
C LEU A 433 -15.11 -2.14 -7.87
N ARG A 434 -15.88 -1.11 -8.25
CA ARG A 434 -16.82 -0.44 -7.34
C ARG A 434 -17.92 -1.39 -6.85
N GLY A 435 -18.48 -2.19 -7.75
CA GLY A 435 -19.45 -3.23 -7.38
C GLY A 435 -18.87 -4.31 -6.46
N ALA A 436 -17.62 -4.74 -6.71
CA ALA A 436 -16.94 -5.69 -5.83
C ALA A 436 -16.69 -5.12 -4.42
N LEU A 437 -16.40 -3.82 -4.32
CA LEU A 437 -16.31 -3.13 -3.02
C LEU A 437 -17.65 -3.05 -2.30
N ALA A 438 -18.73 -2.72 -3.01
CA ALA A 438 -20.07 -2.72 -2.44
C ALA A 438 -20.44 -4.10 -1.85
N LEU A 439 -20.11 -5.18 -2.57
CA LEU A 439 -20.31 -6.55 -2.07
C LEU A 439 -19.41 -6.90 -0.88
N LYS A 440 -18.20 -6.32 -0.80
CA LYS A 440 -17.30 -6.50 0.35
C LYS A 440 -17.80 -5.72 1.58
N ALA A 441 -18.41 -4.56 1.38
CA ALA A 441 -18.99 -3.73 2.42
C ALA A 441 -20.34 -4.27 2.94
N SER A 442 -21.12 -4.89 2.05
CA SER A 442 -22.44 -5.41 2.37
C SER A 442 -22.36 -6.58 3.34
N VAL A 443 -23.20 -6.51 4.36
CA VAL A 443 -23.44 -7.59 5.33
C VAL A 443 -24.86 -8.15 5.23
N ASP A 444 -25.62 -7.77 4.19
CA ASP A 444 -26.99 -8.24 4.02
C ASP A 444 -26.99 -9.76 3.77
N CYS A 445 -27.82 -10.47 4.53
CA CYS A 445 -27.94 -11.91 4.46
C CYS A 445 -29.39 -12.33 4.68
N PRO A 446 -30.17 -12.57 3.61
CA PRO A 446 -31.59 -12.90 3.70
C PRO A 446 -31.91 -14.16 4.52
N THR A 447 -30.92 -15.03 4.72
CA THR A 447 -31.05 -16.28 5.48
C THR A 447 -30.49 -16.21 6.90
N CYS A 448 -29.86 -15.09 7.28
CA CYS A 448 -29.28 -14.90 8.60
C CYS A 448 -30.31 -14.36 9.61
N GLU A 449 -30.00 -14.50 10.89
CA GLU A 449 -30.74 -13.85 11.96
C GLU A 449 -30.76 -12.33 11.74
N ALA A 450 -31.93 -11.71 11.87
CA ALA A 450 -32.16 -10.29 11.61
C ALA A 450 -31.78 -9.77 10.21
N GLY A 451 -31.53 -10.68 9.25
CA GLY A 451 -31.19 -10.34 7.87
C GLY A 451 -29.75 -9.87 7.64
N ILE A 452 -28.84 -10.07 8.61
CA ILE A 452 -27.46 -9.55 8.59
C ILE A 452 -26.44 -10.63 8.99
N ASP A 453 -25.31 -10.69 8.28
CA ASP A 453 -24.15 -11.52 8.60
C ASP A 453 -23.08 -10.70 9.34
N LEU A 454 -23.15 -10.69 10.68
CA LEU A 454 -22.17 -9.99 11.52
C LEU A 454 -20.75 -10.59 11.45
N SER A 455 -20.57 -11.79 10.89
CA SER A 455 -19.23 -12.40 10.76
C SER A 455 -18.32 -11.68 9.77
N ARG A 456 -18.87 -10.72 9.00
CA ARG A 456 -18.15 -9.92 8.00
C ARG A 456 -18.04 -8.45 8.37
N ILE A 457 -18.44 -8.09 9.59
CA ILE A 457 -18.54 -6.69 10.00
C ILE A 457 -17.18 -6.00 10.11
N ASP A 458 -16.14 -6.77 10.47
CA ASP A 458 -14.74 -6.38 10.47
C ASP A 458 -14.35 -5.75 9.13
N ARG A 459 -14.72 -6.40 8.01
CA ARG A 459 -14.43 -5.91 6.66
C ARG A 459 -15.10 -4.58 6.36
N SER A 460 -16.31 -4.34 6.88
CA SER A 460 -17.01 -3.07 6.72
C SER A 460 -16.30 -1.96 7.49
N ILE A 461 -15.80 -2.24 8.69
CA ILE A 461 -15.08 -1.27 9.55
C ILE A 461 -13.74 -0.93 8.91
N ASP A 462 -12.99 -1.93 8.47
CA ASP A 462 -11.70 -1.74 7.79
C ASP A 462 -11.86 -0.93 6.51
N LEU A 463 -12.86 -1.27 5.70
CA LEU A 463 -13.13 -0.58 4.45
C LEU A 463 -13.51 0.90 4.69
N PHE A 464 -14.26 1.17 5.76
CA PHE A 464 -14.59 2.52 6.16
C PHE A 464 -13.33 3.30 6.57
N ALA A 465 -12.43 2.70 7.36
CA ALA A 465 -11.15 3.31 7.72
C ALA A 465 -10.28 3.64 6.49
N GLN A 466 -10.18 2.69 5.55
CA GLN A 466 -9.45 2.91 4.29
C GLN A 466 -10.09 4.01 3.43
N THR A 467 -11.41 4.13 3.45
CA THR A 467 -12.14 5.18 2.74
C THR A 467 -11.86 6.56 3.36
N LEU A 468 -11.78 6.66 4.69
CA LEU A 468 -11.36 7.90 5.36
C LEU A 468 -9.92 8.28 5.01
N LEU A 469 -9.01 7.31 4.93
CA LEU A 469 -7.63 7.56 4.50
C LEU A 469 -7.55 8.10 3.06
N ALA A 470 -8.38 7.56 2.17
CA ALA A 470 -8.52 8.06 0.81
C ALA A 470 -9.05 9.50 0.78
N ASN A 471 -10.03 9.82 1.63
CA ASN A 471 -10.54 11.19 1.78
C ASN A 471 -9.46 12.15 2.30
N CYS A 472 -8.58 11.72 3.21
CA CYS A 472 -7.46 12.54 3.66
C CYS A 472 -6.49 12.89 2.52
N SER A 473 -6.19 11.91 1.66
CA SER A 473 -5.36 12.12 0.46
C SER A 473 -6.02 13.08 -0.53
N GLN A 474 -7.34 12.95 -0.71
CA GLN A 474 -8.10 13.87 -1.56
C GLN A 474 -8.11 15.29 -0.99
N VAL A 475 -8.34 15.47 0.31
CA VAL A 475 -8.25 16.78 1.00
C VAL A 475 -6.87 17.41 0.83
N SER A 476 -5.81 16.61 1.00
CA SER A 476 -4.42 17.06 0.79
C SER A 476 -4.26 17.67 -0.61
N ARG A 477 -4.78 16.97 -1.63
CA ARG A 477 -4.71 17.44 -3.01
C ARG A 477 -5.60 18.65 -3.30
N ILE A 478 -6.78 18.72 -2.70
CA ILE A 478 -7.69 19.89 -2.81
C ILE A 478 -6.98 21.14 -2.30
N ILE A 479 -6.38 21.07 -1.11
CA ILE A 479 -5.67 22.20 -0.50
C ILE A 479 -4.47 22.61 -1.35
N TYR A 480 -3.66 21.64 -1.79
CA TYR A 480 -2.51 21.93 -2.64
C TYR A 480 -2.93 22.59 -3.95
N ASN A 481 -3.94 22.06 -4.63
CA ASN A 481 -4.43 22.62 -5.89
C ASN A 481 -5.00 24.03 -5.75
N ALA A 482 -5.62 24.36 -4.60
CA ALA A 482 -6.22 25.66 -4.34
C ALA A 482 -5.23 26.72 -3.83
N THR A 483 -4.17 26.30 -3.14
CA THR A 483 -3.24 27.23 -2.45
C THR A 483 -1.83 27.21 -3.02
N SER A 484 -1.48 26.20 -3.82
CA SER A 484 -0.10 25.89 -4.26
C SER A 484 0.88 25.69 -3.09
N ARG A 485 0.38 25.34 -1.90
CA ARG A 485 1.16 25.11 -0.67
C ARG A 485 0.79 23.75 -0.07
N ALA A 486 1.69 23.16 0.70
CA ALA A 486 1.39 21.91 1.39
C ALA A 486 0.29 22.12 2.45
N PRO A 487 -0.51 21.11 2.80
CA PRO A 487 -1.53 21.24 3.84
C PRO A 487 -0.99 21.78 5.17
N ALA A 488 0.20 21.31 5.59
CA ALA A 488 0.90 21.77 6.78
C ALA A 488 1.22 23.27 6.82
N ASP A 489 1.29 23.92 5.66
CA ASP A 489 1.65 25.33 5.55
C ASP A 489 0.46 26.28 5.76
N VAL A 490 -0.76 25.77 5.62
CA VAL A 490 -1.98 26.60 5.51
C VAL A 490 -3.09 26.19 6.48
N SER A 491 -3.02 24.97 7.04
CA SER A 491 -4.02 24.45 7.97
C SER A 491 -3.37 23.63 9.09
N ASP A 492 -4.18 23.25 10.07
CA ASP A 492 -3.74 22.42 11.19
C ASP A 492 -4.45 21.06 11.21
N TYR A 493 -3.98 20.15 12.06
CA TYR A 493 -4.45 18.78 12.15
C TYR A 493 -5.97 18.67 12.34
N VAL A 494 -6.55 19.55 13.17
CA VAL A 494 -7.98 19.50 13.51
C VAL A 494 -8.80 19.96 12.31
N ASN A 495 -8.41 21.07 11.69
CA ASN A 495 -9.09 21.60 10.51
C ASN A 495 -9.02 20.64 9.31
N LEU A 496 -7.89 19.95 9.12
CA LEU A 496 -7.74 18.93 8.07
C LEU A 496 -8.66 17.73 8.29
N TRP A 497 -8.88 17.31 9.53
CA TRP A 497 -9.90 16.31 9.85
C TRP A 497 -11.32 16.80 9.61
N LEU A 498 -11.64 18.05 9.98
CA LEU A 498 -12.95 18.64 9.68
C LEU A 498 -13.22 18.68 8.17
N PHE A 499 -12.22 19.04 7.36
CA PHE A 499 -12.29 18.94 5.91
C PHE A 499 -12.46 17.51 5.42
N THR A 500 -11.83 16.53 6.06
CA THR A 500 -11.99 15.10 5.70
C THR A 500 -13.39 14.60 5.97
N ILE A 501 -13.96 14.94 7.12
CA ILE A 501 -15.36 14.61 7.47
C ILE A 501 -16.30 15.26 6.44
N ALA A 502 -16.05 16.51 6.08
CA ALA A 502 -16.85 17.20 5.08
C ALA A 502 -16.71 16.54 3.70
N ASN A 503 -15.48 16.25 3.28
CA ASN A 503 -15.19 15.61 2.00
C ASN A 503 -15.87 14.23 1.90
N TYR A 504 -15.87 13.46 2.99
CA TYR A 504 -16.57 12.19 3.07
C TYR A 504 -18.07 12.34 2.80
N HIS A 505 -18.70 13.35 3.40
CA HIS A 505 -20.16 13.51 3.38
C HIS A 505 -20.70 14.17 2.11
N ILE A 506 -20.06 15.25 1.63
CA ILE A 506 -20.54 16.06 0.49
C ILE A 506 -19.65 15.95 -0.75
N GLY A 507 -18.59 15.14 -0.69
CA GLY A 507 -17.67 14.91 -1.78
C GLY A 507 -16.72 16.09 -2.07
N PRO A 508 -15.75 15.85 -2.98
CA PRO A 508 -14.69 16.80 -3.28
C PRO A 508 -15.15 18.05 -4.02
N GLY A 509 -16.26 17.99 -4.77
CA GLY A 509 -16.75 19.14 -5.55
C GLY A 509 -17.12 20.32 -4.66
N CYS A 510 -17.95 20.07 -3.65
CA CYS A 510 -18.38 21.08 -2.68
C CYS A 510 -17.20 21.64 -1.87
N LEU A 511 -16.35 20.75 -1.33
CA LEU A 511 -15.21 21.18 -0.51
C LEU A 511 -14.17 21.94 -1.35
N SER A 512 -13.84 21.46 -2.55
CA SER A 512 -12.90 22.15 -3.44
C SER A 512 -13.35 23.56 -3.71
N TYR A 513 -14.62 23.74 -4.11
CA TYR A 513 -15.16 25.08 -4.37
C TYR A 513 -14.95 26.00 -3.17
N ALA A 514 -15.32 25.57 -1.97
CA ALA A 514 -15.19 26.38 -0.76
C ALA A 514 -13.73 26.74 -0.43
N VAL A 515 -12.80 25.78 -0.55
CA VAL A 515 -11.36 26.02 -0.32
C VAL A 515 -10.77 26.97 -1.38
N TYR A 516 -11.15 26.83 -2.65
CA TYR A 516 -10.74 27.74 -3.71
C TYR A 516 -11.25 29.18 -3.46
N GLN A 517 -12.50 29.34 -3.02
CA GLN A 517 -13.06 30.65 -2.67
C GLN A 517 -12.33 31.27 -1.48
N ALA A 518 -12.09 30.50 -0.40
CA ALA A 518 -11.34 30.96 0.76
C ALA A 518 -9.91 31.41 0.37
N SER A 519 -9.20 30.60 -0.43
CA SER A 519 -7.87 30.91 -0.95
C SER A 519 -7.86 32.19 -1.81
N ALA A 520 -8.81 32.32 -2.76
CA ALA A 520 -8.92 33.48 -3.64
C ALA A 520 -9.19 34.79 -2.88
N LEU A 521 -9.90 34.71 -1.76
CA LEU A 521 -10.19 35.84 -0.87
C LEU A 521 -9.15 36.02 0.24
N GLN A 522 -8.05 35.25 0.21
CA GLN A 522 -6.98 35.26 1.22
C GLN A 522 -7.50 35.00 2.64
N ALA A 523 -8.60 34.25 2.76
CA ALA A 523 -9.14 33.83 4.03
C ALA A 523 -8.31 32.66 4.60
N PRO A 524 -8.21 32.52 5.94
CA PRO A 524 -7.53 31.40 6.57
C PRO A 524 -8.13 30.06 6.12
N ILE A 525 -7.30 29.05 5.88
CA ILE A 525 -7.76 27.70 5.51
C ILE A 525 -8.11 26.92 6.79
N THR A 526 -9.15 27.40 7.48
CA THR A 526 -9.76 26.78 8.66
C THR A 526 -11.20 26.40 8.37
N TRP A 527 -11.75 25.43 9.10
CA TRP A 527 -13.14 25.00 8.96
C TRP A 527 -14.12 26.15 9.17
N GLU A 528 -13.89 26.98 10.19
CA GLU A 528 -14.71 28.16 10.48
C GLU A 528 -14.79 29.10 9.27
N SER A 529 -13.68 29.35 8.58
CA SER A 529 -13.67 30.23 7.42
C SER A 529 -14.19 29.54 6.15
N VAL A 530 -13.67 28.36 5.82
CA VAL A 530 -14.00 27.62 4.60
C VAL A 530 -15.48 27.26 4.54
N SER A 531 -16.08 26.87 5.67
CA SER A 531 -17.51 26.50 5.72
C SER A 531 -18.44 27.64 5.31
N THR A 532 -18.03 28.91 5.48
CA THR A 532 -18.83 30.07 5.03
C THR A 532 -18.96 30.20 3.52
N TYR A 533 -18.08 29.53 2.76
CA TYR A 533 -18.08 29.53 1.30
C TYR A 533 -18.76 28.31 0.68
N LEU A 534 -19.33 27.41 1.49
CA LEU A 534 -20.12 26.30 1.00
C LEU A 534 -21.40 26.83 0.33
N THR A 535 -21.63 26.38 -0.91
CA THR A 535 -22.88 26.68 -1.64
C THR A 535 -24.07 26.05 -0.95
N GLU A 536 -25.26 26.63 -1.12
CA GLU A 536 -26.52 26.20 -0.49
C GLU A 536 -26.74 24.67 -0.48
N PRO A 537 -26.54 23.90 -1.58
CA PRO A 537 -26.74 22.45 -1.57
C PRO A 537 -25.76 21.67 -0.65
N CYS A 538 -24.61 22.27 -0.34
CA CYS A 538 -23.55 21.64 0.43
C CYS A 538 -23.58 22.03 1.92
N GLN A 539 -24.44 22.97 2.33
CA GLN A 539 -24.42 23.52 3.70
C GLN A 539 -24.87 22.53 4.77
N GLY A 540 -25.62 21.48 4.41
CA GLY A 540 -26.03 20.41 5.33
C GLY A 540 -24.86 19.72 6.02
N VAL A 541 -23.66 19.78 5.43
CA VAL A 541 -22.43 19.24 6.04
C VAL A 541 -22.04 19.92 7.35
N ILE A 542 -22.44 21.18 7.57
CA ILE A 542 -22.04 21.93 8.76
C ILE A 542 -22.63 21.26 10.01
N ASP A 543 -23.92 20.91 9.95
CA ASP A 543 -24.60 20.18 11.00
C ASP A 543 -24.06 18.75 11.15
N TYR A 544 -23.71 18.10 10.04
CA TYR A 544 -23.12 16.77 10.05
C TYR A 544 -21.76 16.77 10.77
N VAL A 545 -20.85 17.67 10.39
CA VAL A 545 -19.55 17.82 11.05
C VAL A 545 -19.73 18.14 12.53
N ALA A 546 -20.65 19.06 12.88
CA ALA A 546 -20.93 19.39 14.28
C ALA A 546 -21.38 18.16 15.09
N LYS A 547 -22.23 17.28 14.52
CA LYS A 547 -22.67 16.03 15.17
C LYS A 547 -21.54 15.02 15.32
N VAL A 548 -20.67 14.87 14.32
CA VAL A 548 -19.53 13.96 14.38
C VAL A 548 -18.48 14.42 15.41
N THR A 549 -18.31 15.72 15.60
CA THR A 549 -17.29 16.27 16.51
C THR A 549 -17.78 16.56 17.93
N ARG A 550 -19.04 16.29 18.21
CA ARG A 550 -19.62 16.37 19.55
C ARG A 550 -19.19 15.16 20.38
#